data_AF-A0A6C7D1X2-F1
#
_entry.id   AF-A0A6C7D1X2-F1
#
_cell.length_a   1.000
_cell.length_b   1.000
_cell.length_c   1.000
_cell.angle_alpha   90.00
_cell.angle_beta   90.00
_cell.angle_gamma   90.00
#
_symmetry.space_group_name_H-M   'P 1'
#
loop_
_entity.id
_entity.type
_entity.pdbx_description
1 polymer ?
#
loop_
_entity_poly.entity_id
_entity_poly.type
_entity_poly.pdbx_seq_one_letter_code
_entity_poly.pdbx_strand_id
1 'polypeptide(L)' 'MEVKAAQFVTSRGRRVLTDNGQQGMGGEAGVGSTTEKMQGRVAEAVFANCAYLDNNQLDEIINWVQLYRS' A
#
# COMPACT_ATOMS: atom_id res chain seq x y z
N MET A 1 -1.95 -6.49 13.63
CA MET A 1 -0.76 -5.63 13.47
C MET A 1 -1.24 -4.23 13.13
N GLU A 2 -0.69 -3.19 13.77
CA GLU A 2 -1.01 -1.80 13.44
C GLU A 2 -0.48 -1.46 12.04
N VAL A 3 -1.32 -0.84 11.21
CA VAL A 3 -0.95 -0.41 9.86
C VAL A 3 -0.24 0.94 9.92
N LYS A 4 0.96 1.03 9.34
CA LYS A 4 1.80 2.23 9.32
C LYS A 4 2.16 2.58 7.88
N ALA A 5 2.12 3.86 7.53
CA ALA A 5 2.43 4.33 6.18
C ALA A 5 3.82 3.88 5.69
N ALA A 6 4.80 3.80 6.59
CA ALA A 6 6.17 3.37 6.27
C ALA A 6 6.32 1.88 5.90
N GLN A 7 5.33 1.03 6.21
CA GLN A 7 5.36 -0.40 5.88
C GLN A 7 5.07 -0.65 4.40
N PHE A 8 4.38 0.27 3.72
CA PHE A 8 4.04 0.12 2.31
C PHE A 8 5.22 0.58 1.44
N VAL A 9 5.94 -0.41 0.90
CA VAL A 9 7.11 -0.18 0.05
C VAL A 9 7.01 -0.96 -1.26
N THR A 10 7.62 -0.44 -2.31
CA THR A 10 7.82 -1.16 -3.57
C THR A 10 8.80 -2.33 -3.38
N SER A 11 8.91 -3.19 -4.39
CA SER A 11 9.94 -4.25 -4.42
C SER A 11 11.38 -3.72 -4.36
N ARG A 12 11.59 -2.41 -4.62
CA ARG A 12 12.89 -1.72 -4.49
C ARG A 12 13.06 -1.01 -3.15
N GLY A 13 12.14 -1.21 -2.20
CA GLY A 13 12.20 -0.60 -0.86
C GLY A 13 11.79 0.88 -0.81
N ARG A 14 11.28 1.46 -1.90
CA ARG A 14 10.77 2.85 -1.89
C ARG A 14 9.38 2.90 -1.27
N ARG A 15 9.15 3.83 -0.34
CA ARG A 15 7.80 4.08 0.24
C ARG A 15 6.79 4.46 -0.83
N VAL A 16 5.57 3.95 -0.71
CA VAL A 16 4.46 4.27 -1.63
C VAL A 16 3.41 5.22 -1.06
N LEU A 17 3.60 5.65 0.19
CA LEU A 17 2.81 6.66 0.87
C LEU A 17 3.69 7.77 1.45
N THR A 18 3.12 8.98 1.57
CA THR A 18 3.65 10.07 2.40
C THR A 18 3.56 9.74 3.89
N ASP A 19 4.09 10.59 4.76
CA ASP A 19 3.95 10.42 6.22
C ASP A 19 2.50 10.51 6.70
N ASN A 20 1.66 11.25 5.96
CA ASN A 20 0.24 11.39 6.25
C ASN A 20 -0.61 10.27 5.62
N GLY A 21 0.02 9.23 5.06
CA GLY A 21 -0.67 8.10 4.45
C GLY A 21 -1.32 8.38 3.10
N GLN A 22 -0.99 9.52 2.47
CA GLN A 22 -1.48 9.86 1.14
C GLN A 22 -0.62 9.20 0.06
N GLN A 23 -1.21 8.94 -1.10
CA GLN A 23 -0.49 8.40 -2.26
C GLN A 23 0.71 9.29 -2.66
N GLY A 24 1.93 8.71 -2.68
CA GLY A 24 3.16 9.43 -3.01
C GLY A 24 4.40 8.55 -2.95
N MET A 25 5.43 8.82 -3.77
CA MET A 25 6.58 7.92 -3.90
C MET A 25 7.82 8.43 -3.19
N GLY A 26 8.49 7.55 -2.45
CA GLY A 26 9.60 7.95 -1.58
C GLY A 26 9.19 8.88 -0.44
N GLY A 27 7.90 8.94 -0.11
CA GLY A 27 7.35 9.91 0.84
C GLY A 27 6.90 11.24 0.20
N GLU A 28 7.08 11.43 -1.10
CA GLU A 28 6.74 12.67 -1.81
C GLU A 28 5.40 12.57 -2.55
N ALA A 29 4.50 13.51 -2.29
CA ALA A 29 3.17 13.55 -2.92
C ALA A 29 3.27 13.78 -4.44
N GLY A 30 2.42 13.09 -5.21
CA GLY A 30 2.32 13.26 -6.67
C GLY A 30 3.47 12.64 -7.49
N VAL A 31 4.51 12.14 -6.83
CA VAL A 31 5.66 11.46 -7.45
C VAL A 31 5.34 10.00 -7.73
N GLY A 32 5.90 9.46 -8.82
CA GLY A 32 5.79 8.05 -9.21
C GLY A 32 5.28 7.86 -10.64
N SER A 33 5.69 6.75 -11.25
CA SER A 33 5.12 6.22 -12.49
C SER A 33 3.62 5.92 -12.34
N THR A 34 2.93 5.69 -13.46
CA THR A 34 1.53 5.28 -13.46
C THR A 34 1.30 4.01 -12.63
N THR A 35 2.21 3.04 -12.70
CA THR A 35 2.19 1.83 -11.88
C THR A 35 2.35 2.14 -10.39
N GLU A 36 3.35 2.95 -10.03
CA GLU A 36 3.61 3.34 -8.63
C GLU A 36 2.43 4.15 -8.04
N LYS A 37 1.76 4.97 -8.85
CA LYS A 37 0.55 5.69 -8.44
C LYS A 37 -0.59 4.74 -8.09
N MET A 38 -0.80 3.68 -8.87
CA MET A 38 -1.85 2.70 -8.56
C MET A 38 -1.52 1.86 -7.32
N GLN A 39 -0.25 1.48 -7.13
CA GLN A 39 0.19 0.84 -5.88
C GLN A 39 -0.09 1.72 -4.66
N GLY A 40 0.26 3.02 -4.77
CA GLY A 40 0.00 4.00 -3.71
C GLY A 40 -1.49 4.18 -3.41
N ARG A 41 -2.38 4.12 -4.41
CA ARG A 41 -3.83 4.18 -4.18
C ARG A 41 -4.37 3.00 -3.38
N VAL A 42 -3.88 1.78 -3.67
CA VAL A 42 -4.26 0.60 -2.88
C VAL A 42 -3.73 0.72 -1.45
N ALA A 43 -2.47 1.13 -1.29
CA ALA A 43 -1.87 1.35 0.03
C ALA A 43 -2.60 2.43 0.84
N GLU A 44 -2.99 3.54 0.20
CA GLU A 44 -3.76 4.63 0.81
C GLU A 44 -5.14 4.14 1.27
N ALA A 45 -5.82 3.33 0.46
CA ALA A 45 -7.09 2.74 0.84
C ALA A 45 -6.95 1.82 2.07
N VAL A 46 -5.91 0.98 2.11
CA VAL A 46 -5.63 0.13 3.28
C VAL A 46 -5.32 0.99 4.51
N PHE A 47 -4.45 1.99 4.38
CA PHE A 47 -4.08 2.87 5.48
C PHE A 47 -5.27 3.65 6.05
N ALA A 48 -6.14 4.18 5.19
CA ALA A 48 -7.29 4.98 5.60
C ALA A 48 -8.43 4.16 6.23
N ASN A 49 -8.58 2.88 5.87
CA ASN A 49 -9.74 2.07 6.24
C ASN A 49 -9.41 0.89 7.17
N CYS A 50 -8.15 0.50 7.30
CA CYS A 50 -7.74 -0.69 8.05
C CYS A 50 -6.69 -0.32 9.10
N ALA A 51 -7.13 0.20 10.26
CA ALA A 51 -6.22 0.56 11.35
C ALA A 51 -5.39 -0.64 11.85
N TYR A 52 -5.98 -1.84 11.81
CA TYR A 52 -5.34 -3.09 12.19
C TYR A 52 -5.68 -4.21 11.21
N LEU A 53 -4.66 -4.96 10.80
CA LEU A 53 -4.82 -6.20 10.04
C LEU A 53 -3.99 -7.31 10.70
N ASP A 54 -4.56 -8.49 10.88
CA ASP A 54 -3.79 -9.69 11.26
C ASP A 54 -3.29 -10.45 10.02
N ASN A 55 -2.46 -11.47 10.24
CA ASN A 55 -1.85 -12.22 9.15
C ASN A 55 -2.88 -13.00 8.32
N ASN A 56 -3.92 -13.54 8.94
CA ASN A 56 -4.95 -14.30 8.21
C ASN A 56 -5.73 -13.38 7.27
N GLN A 57 -6.07 -12.17 7.73
CA GLN A 57 -6.73 -11.15 6.90
C GLN A 57 -5.85 -10.70 5.74
N LEU A 58 -4.54 -10.53 5.97
CA LEU A 58 -3.58 -10.18 4.93
C LEU A 58 -3.44 -11.29 3.89
N ASP A 59 -3.36 -12.55 4.33
CA ASP A 59 -3.25 -13.70 3.44
C ASP A 59 -4.48 -13.81 2.52
N GLU A 60 -5.68 -13.60 3.04
CA GLU A 60 -6.91 -13.58 2.23
C GLU A 60 -6.93 -12.45 1.19
N ILE A 61 -6.51 -11.23 1.57
CA ILE A 61 -6.40 -10.11 0.62
C ILE A 61 -5.40 -10.42 -0.48
N ILE A 62 -4.24 -10.98 -0.13
CA ILE A 62 -3.22 -11.39 -1.11
C ILE A 62 -3.80 -12.45 -2.07
N ASN A 63 -4.53 -13.42 -1.53
CA ASN A 63 -5.18 -14.47 -2.32
C ASN A 63 -6.19 -13.89 -3.31
N TRP A 64 -7.06 -12.95 -2.90
CA TRP A 64 -8.00 -12.29 -3.81
C TRP A 64 -7.31 -11.56 -4.97
N VAL A 65 -6.21 -10.86 -4.68
CA VAL A 65 -5.42 -10.16 -5.71
C VAL A 65 -4.78 -11.15 -6.68
N GLN A 66 -4.27 -12.29 -6.18
CA GLN A 66 -3.71 -13.34 -7.03
C GLN A 66 -4.78 -13.97 -7.93
N LEU A 67 -5.96 -14.27 -7.39
CA LEU A 67 -7.08 -14.82 -8.17
C LEU A 67 -7.58 -13.85 -9.25
N TYR A 68 -7.61 -12.54 -8.95
CA TYR A 68 -7.99 -11.52 -9.93
C TYR A 68 -6.98 -11.41 -11.09
N ARG A 69 -5.68 -11.55 -10.79
CA ARG A 69 -4.57 -11.25 -11.72
C ARG A 69 -4.60 -12.05 -13.04
N SER A 70 -5.29 -13.19 -13.10
CA SER A 70 -5.52 -14.05 -14.28
C SER A 70 -4.30 -14.22 -15.20
#